data_AF-A0AAV0L0T0-F1
#
_entry.id   AF-A0AAV0L0T0-F1
#
_cell.length_a   1.000
_cell.length_b   1.000
_cell.length_c   1.000
_cell.angle_alpha   90.00
_cell.angle_beta   90.00
_cell.angle_gamma   90.00
#
_symmetry.space_group_name_H-M   'P 1'
#
loop_
_entity.id
_entity.type
_entity.pdbx_description
1 polymer ?
#
loop_
_entity_poly.entity_id
_entity_poly.type
_entity_poly.pdbx_seq_one_letter_code
_entity_poly.pdbx_strand_id
1 'polypeptide(L)'
;MLDEIIDYVKFLQLQVKVLSMSRLGGAGAVAPLVTTTATASEVNPNQNPNFNHFLANESSMTMTEHQVAKLMEEDMGSAMQYLQGKGLCLMPISLATAISTATCRPGQPSSPNMSVLTGDVAVKDSTSATKP
;
A
#
# COMPACT_ATOMS: atom_id res chain seq x y z
N MET A 1 40.83 -20.67 -4.60
CA MET A 1 40.52 -19.66 -3.55
C MET A 1 40.13 -18.30 -4.11
N LEU A 2 41.02 -17.52 -4.76
CA LEU A 2 40.62 -16.21 -5.33
C LEU A 2 39.69 -16.35 -6.55
N ASP A 3 39.90 -17.34 -7.39
CA ASP A 3 39.06 -17.58 -8.59
C ASP A 3 37.62 -17.94 -8.22
N GLU A 4 37.42 -18.71 -7.15
CA GLU A 4 36.10 -19.04 -6.61
C GLU A 4 35.36 -17.80 -6.07
N ILE A 5 36.10 -16.88 -5.42
CA ILE A 5 35.56 -15.59 -4.95
C ILE A 5 35.18 -14.71 -6.13
N ILE A 6 36.01 -14.66 -7.17
CA ILE A 6 35.74 -13.90 -8.40
C ILE A 6 34.46 -14.42 -9.07
N ASP A 7 34.27 -15.73 -9.15
CA ASP A 7 33.07 -16.33 -9.75
C ASP A 7 31.82 -16.08 -8.90
N TYR A 8 31.95 -16.08 -7.57
CA TYR A 8 30.85 -15.70 -6.68
C TYR A 8 30.46 -14.22 -6.84
N VAL A 9 31.44 -13.32 -6.95
CA VAL A 9 31.19 -11.88 -7.19
C VAL A 9 30.55 -11.67 -8.57
N LYS A 10 30.98 -12.38 -9.61
CA LYS A 10 30.34 -12.33 -10.94
C LYS A 10 28.90 -12.85 -10.89
N PHE A 11 28.65 -13.91 -10.13
CA PHE A 11 27.31 -14.45 -9.93
C PHE A 11 26.40 -13.48 -9.15
N LEU A 12 26.92 -12.85 -8.09
CA LEU A 12 26.24 -11.78 -7.35
C LEU A 12 25.90 -10.59 -8.26
N GLN A 13 26.84 -10.14 -9.09
CA GLN A 13 26.63 -9.05 -10.04
C GLN A 13 25.58 -9.41 -11.10
N LEU A 14 25.58 -10.65 -11.58
CA LEU A 14 24.55 -11.13 -12.51
C LEU A 14 23.16 -11.13 -11.85
N GLN A 15 23.05 -11.58 -10.60
CA GLN A 15 21.79 -11.53 -9.85
C GLN A 15 21.28 -10.11 -9.67
N VAL A 16 22.14 -9.17 -9.26
CA VAL A 16 21.79 -7.75 -9.15
C VAL A 16 21.37 -7.17 -10.50
N LYS A 17 22.02 -7.60 -11.60
CA LYS A 17 21.67 -7.16 -12.96
C LYS A 17 20.34 -7.73 -13.44
N VAL A 18 20.04 -9.00 -13.17
CA VAL A 18 18.73 -9.58 -13.49
C VAL A 18 17.63 -8.87 -12.70
N LEU A 19 17.85 -8.58 -11.41
CA LEU A 19 16.91 -7.80 -10.59
C LEU A 19 16.70 -6.37 -11.11
N SER A 20 17.76 -5.68 -11.55
CA SER A 20 17.66 -4.30 -12.06
C SER A 20 17.09 -4.23 -13.48
N MET A 21 17.32 -5.24 -14.32
CA MET A 21 16.72 -5.34 -15.64
C MET A 21 15.25 -5.78 -15.58
N SER A 22 14.85 -6.56 -14.57
CA SER A 22 13.46 -7.00 -14.37
C SER A 22 12.53 -5.90 -13.83
N ARG A 23 13.02 -4.69 -13.50
CA ARG A 23 12.16 -3.51 -13.26
C ARG A 23 12.01 -2.56 -14.45
N LEU A 24 12.49 -2.92 -15.64
CA LEU A 24 12.38 -2.07 -16.83
C LEU A 24 11.36 -2.56 -17.89
N GLY A 25 10.47 -3.48 -17.51
CA GLY A 25 9.36 -3.92 -18.33
C GLY A 25 8.04 -3.23 -17.97
N GLY A 26 7.95 -1.90 -18.08
CA GLY A 26 6.69 -1.19 -17.87
C GLY A 26 6.79 0.32 -17.99
N ALA A 27 6.28 0.85 -19.11
CA ALA A 27 6.14 2.26 -19.48
C ALA A 27 7.44 2.98 -19.91
N GLY A 28 7.63 3.05 -21.23
CA GLY A 28 8.58 3.95 -21.84
C GLY A 28 8.19 5.41 -21.62
N ALA A 29 9.14 6.21 -21.17
CA ALA A 29 9.33 7.59 -21.59
C ALA A 29 10.73 8.03 -21.18
N VAL A 30 11.61 8.03 -22.17
CA VAL A 30 12.90 8.71 -22.16
C VAL A 30 12.66 10.22 -22.03
N ALA A 31 13.34 10.89 -21.10
CA ALA A 31 13.76 12.28 -21.27
C ALA A 31 14.94 12.58 -20.33
N PRO A 32 16.16 12.74 -20.88
CA PRO A 32 17.32 13.22 -20.14
C PRO A 32 17.11 14.63 -19.62
N LEU A 33 17.45 14.82 -18.34
CA LEU A 33 17.78 16.08 -17.71
C LEU A 33 18.77 16.86 -18.58
N VAL A 34 18.44 18.09 -19.03
CA VAL A 34 19.36 19.24 -19.26
C VAL A 34 18.67 20.44 -19.97
N THR A 35 18.89 21.63 -19.39
CA THR A 35 18.83 23.00 -19.94
C THR A 35 17.58 23.88 -19.70
N THR A 36 17.97 25.05 -19.19
CA THR A 36 17.34 26.32 -18.86
C THR A 36 16.40 26.96 -19.89
N THR A 37 15.65 27.93 -19.34
CA THR A 37 15.16 29.18 -19.96
C THR A 37 13.96 29.14 -20.92
N ALA A 38 12.99 29.99 -20.54
CA ALA A 38 12.12 30.83 -21.37
C ALA A 38 10.69 30.33 -21.70
N THR A 39 9.77 31.17 -21.20
CA THR A 39 8.57 31.71 -21.87
C THR A 39 7.38 30.78 -22.12
N ALA A 40 6.39 31.00 -21.25
CA ALA A 40 5.04 31.48 -21.58
C ALA A 40 4.19 30.68 -22.57
N SER A 41 3.01 30.28 -22.07
CA SER A 41 1.82 29.92 -22.84
C SER A 41 2.08 28.65 -23.69
N GLU A 42 1.23 27.64 -23.77
CA GLU A 42 -0.05 27.73 -24.46
C GLU A 42 -0.95 26.60 -23.95
N VAL A 43 -2.22 26.95 -23.79
CA VAL A 43 -3.32 26.11 -23.33
C VAL A 43 -3.54 24.90 -24.23
N ASN A 44 -3.60 23.70 -23.65
CA ASN A 44 -4.27 22.54 -24.26
C ASN A 44 -5.23 21.89 -23.23
N PRO A 45 -6.55 22.03 -23.39
CA PRO A 45 -7.53 21.54 -22.42
C PRO A 45 -8.08 20.19 -22.89
N ASN A 46 -7.30 19.10 -22.75
CA ASN A 46 -7.87 17.75 -22.92
C ASN A 46 -7.10 16.64 -22.17
N GLN A 47 -6.71 16.89 -20.92
CA GLN A 47 -6.18 15.82 -20.07
C GLN A 47 -6.84 15.86 -18.70
N ASN A 48 -7.60 14.80 -18.45
CA ASN A 48 -8.01 14.23 -17.16
C ASN A 48 -7.55 15.03 -15.91
N PRO A 49 -8.48 15.62 -15.12
CA PRO A 49 -8.14 16.44 -13.95
C PRO A 49 -7.47 15.67 -12.80
N ASN A 50 -7.38 14.33 -12.88
CA ASN A 50 -6.88 13.51 -11.78
C ASN A 50 -5.35 13.36 -11.70
N PHE A 51 -4.60 13.69 -12.76
CA PHE A 51 -3.14 13.50 -12.78
C PHE A 51 -2.36 14.78 -12.43
N ASN A 52 -2.93 15.95 -12.71
CA ASN A 52 -2.30 17.24 -12.39
C ASN A 52 -2.42 17.63 -10.90
N HIS A 53 -3.20 16.91 -10.11
CA HIS A 53 -3.26 17.11 -8.65
C HIS A 53 -2.09 16.44 -7.93
N PHE A 54 -1.47 15.41 -8.50
CA PHE A 54 -0.41 14.63 -7.83
C PHE A 54 0.88 15.44 -7.59
N LEU A 55 1.23 16.36 -8.52
CA LEU A 55 2.44 17.19 -8.43
C LEU A 55 2.30 18.38 -7.45
N ALA A 56 1.09 18.92 -7.27
CA ALA A 56 0.81 19.89 -6.19
C ALA A 56 0.65 19.21 -4.81
N ASN A 57 0.51 17.88 -4.81
CA ASN A 57 0.27 17.08 -3.62
C ASN A 57 1.56 16.54 -2.97
N GLU A 58 2.72 16.59 -3.62
CA GLU A 58 4.01 16.19 -3.01
C GLU A 58 4.34 17.02 -1.76
N SER A 59 4.15 18.34 -1.80
CA SER A 59 4.33 19.22 -0.64
C SER A 59 3.27 18.97 0.45
N SER A 60 2.05 18.60 0.05
CA SER A 60 0.95 18.24 0.96
C SER A 60 1.18 16.88 1.62
N MET A 61 1.74 15.92 0.88
CA MET A 61 2.01 14.56 1.33
C MET A 61 3.22 14.53 2.28
N THR A 62 4.28 15.29 1.98
CA THR A 62 5.43 15.47 2.90
C THR A 62 5.03 16.17 4.21
N MET A 63 4.15 17.19 4.15
CA MET A 63 3.57 17.80 5.35
C MET A 63 2.67 16.83 6.14
N THR A 64 1.91 15.99 5.44
CA THR A 64 1.06 14.95 6.04
C THR A 64 1.92 13.90 6.73
N GLU A 65 2.98 13.43 6.08
CA GLU A 65 3.92 12.45 6.62
C GLU A 65 4.56 12.96 7.91
N HIS A 66 5.09 14.18 7.92
CA HIS A 66 5.74 14.74 9.11
C HIS A 66 4.75 14.93 10.27
N GLN A 67 3.55 15.44 9.98
CA GLN A 67 2.51 15.61 11.00
C GLN A 67 2.04 14.27 11.56
N VAL A 68 1.89 13.25 10.72
CA VAL A 68 1.50 11.90 11.14
C VAL A 68 2.62 11.27 11.97
N ALA A 69 3.88 11.37 11.55
CA ALA A 69 5.02 10.83 12.30
C ALA A 69 5.07 11.42 13.71
N LYS A 70 4.96 12.75 13.83
CA LYS A 70 4.90 13.42 15.13
C LYS A 70 3.73 12.94 15.98
N LEU A 71 2.53 12.87 15.41
CA LEU A 71 1.35 12.40 16.13
C LEU A 71 1.49 10.92 16.53
N MET A 72 2.12 10.08 15.71
CA MET A 72 2.33 8.66 16.05
C MET A 72 3.29 8.47 17.24
N GLU A 73 4.22 9.40 17.45
CA GLU A 73 5.12 9.40 18.62
C GLU A 73 4.42 9.91 19.90
N GLU A 74 3.57 10.93 19.77
CA GLU A 74 2.88 11.56 20.90
C GLU A 74 1.59 10.84 21.30
N ASP A 75 0.67 10.65 20.36
CA ASP A 75 -0.64 10.01 20.53
C ASP A 75 -1.14 9.37 19.22
N MET A 76 -1.02 8.03 19.16
CA MET A 76 -1.47 7.24 18.03
C MET A 76 -2.96 7.43 17.72
N GLY A 77 -3.81 7.72 18.72
CA GLY A 77 -5.25 7.95 18.53
C GLY A 77 -5.54 9.19 17.68
N SER A 78 -4.87 10.30 18.00
CA SER A 78 -4.92 11.53 17.21
C SER A 78 -4.33 11.36 15.80
N ALA A 79 -3.25 10.59 15.64
CA ALA A 79 -2.69 10.27 14.32
C ALA A 79 -3.69 9.54 13.42
N MET A 80 -4.41 8.56 13.98
CA MET A 80 -5.45 7.82 13.26
C MET A 80 -6.61 8.73 12.85
N GLN A 81 -7.09 9.61 13.73
CA GLN A 81 -8.14 10.56 13.38
C GLN A 81 -7.69 11.54 12.29
N TYR A 82 -6.46 12.04 12.36
CA TYR A 82 -5.90 12.91 11.33
C TYR A 82 -5.84 12.22 9.96
N LEU A 83 -5.39 10.97 9.92
CA LEU A 83 -5.36 10.16 8.70
C LEU A 83 -6.77 9.88 8.18
N GLN A 84 -7.71 9.50 9.05
CA GLN A 84 -9.11 9.26 8.69
C GLN A 84 -9.78 10.51 8.11
N GLY A 85 -9.56 11.68 8.71
CA GLY A 85 -10.05 12.96 8.18
C GLY A 85 -9.46 13.33 6.81
N LYS A 86 -8.31 12.75 6.47
CA LYS A 86 -7.67 12.86 5.15
C LYS A 86 -7.98 11.70 4.19
N GLY A 87 -8.81 10.73 4.61
CA GLY A 87 -9.13 9.54 3.81
C GLY A 87 -7.96 8.56 3.67
N LEU A 88 -6.97 8.64 4.55
CA LEU A 88 -5.81 7.75 4.60
C LEU A 88 -5.94 6.78 5.78
N CYS A 89 -5.29 5.62 5.68
CA CYS A 89 -5.24 4.65 6.76
C CYS A 89 -3.84 4.04 6.88
N LEU A 90 -3.45 3.68 8.10
CA LEU A 90 -2.23 2.90 8.33
C LEU A 90 -2.53 1.44 8.02
N MET A 91 -1.66 0.82 7.22
CA MET A 91 -1.74 -0.60 6.90
C MET A 91 -0.41 -1.26 7.23
N PRO A 92 -0.37 -2.30 8.09
CA PRO A 92 0.84 -3.05 8.35
C PRO A 92 1.36 -3.71 7.06
N ILE A 93 2.70 -3.78 6.91
CA ILE A 93 3.35 -4.37 5.73
C ILE A 93 2.86 -5.81 5.49
N SER A 94 2.76 -6.61 6.56
CA SER A 94 2.27 -7.99 6.48
C SER A 94 0.86 -8.08 5.91
N LEU A 95 -0.04 -7.17 6.33
CA LEU A 95 -1.41 -7.11 5.85
C LEU A 95 -1.46 -6.65 4.39
N ALA A 96 -0.68 -5.61 4.05
CA ALA A 96 -0.56 -5.11 2.68
C ALA A 96 -0.07 -6.21 1.72
N THR A 97 0.94 -6.98 2.12
CA THR A 97 1.49 -8.10 1.34
C THR A 97 0.49 -9.24 1.21
N ALA A 98 -0.22 -9.61 2.29
CA ALA A 98 -1.24 -10.64 2.25
C ALA A 98 -2.40 -10.27 1.32
N ILE A 99 -2.88 -9.01 1.37
CA ILE A 99 -3.95 -8.53 0.49
C ILE A 99 -3.45 -8.50 -0.96
N SER A 100 -2.27 -7.93 -1.22
CA SER A 100 -1.73 -7.83 -2.57
C SER A 100 -1.52 -9.20 -3.22
N THR A 101 -1.02 -10.19 -2.48
CA THR A 101 -0.83 -11.56 -3.00
C THR A 101 -2.14 -12.32 -3.19
N ALA A 102 -3.17 -12.02 -2.39
CA ALA A 102 -4.50 -12.60 -2.53
C ALA A 102 -5.30 -11.99 -3.70
N THR A 103 -5.18 -10.69 -3.95
CA THR A 103 -5.97 -9.98 -4.97
C THR A 103 -5.31 -9.92 -6.35
N CYS A 104 -3.99 -10.10 -6.45
CA CYS A 104 -3.27 -10.19 -7.72
C CYS A 104 -3.29 -11.60 -8.36
N ARG A 105 -4.23 -12.47 -7.97
CA ARG A 105 -4.51 -13.71 -8.73
C ARG A 105 -5.57 -13.41 -9.81
N PRO A 106 -5.20 -13.38 -11.10
CA PRO A 106 -6.19 -13.32 -12.17
C PRO A 106 -6.90 -14.68 -12.24
N GLY A 107 -8.02 -14.82 -11.53
CA GLY A 107 -8.94 -15.94 -11.74
C GLY A 107 -9.28 -16.84 -10.55
N GLN A 108 -9.50 -16.30 -9.34
CA GLN A 108 -10.32 -17.07 -8.39
C GLN A 108 -11.11 -16.16 -7.43
N PRO A 109 -12.46 -16.25 -7.41
CA PRO A 109 -13.25 -15.61 -6.37
C PRO A 109 -13.03 -16.36 -5.04
N SER A 110 -12.34 -15.74 -4.09
CA SER A 110 -12.30 -16.22 -2.71
C SER A 110 -13.61 -15.83 -2.04
N SER A 111 -14.55 -16.77 -2.00
CA SER A 111 -15.72 -16.72 -1.13
C SER A 111 -15.27 -16.69 0.34
N PRO A 112 -15.79 -15.77 1.18
CA PRO A 112 -15.54 -15.81 2.61
C PRO A 112 -16.34 -16.97 3.22
N ASN A 113 -15.66 -18.03 3.63
CA ASN A 113 -16.25 -19.11 4.39
C ASN A 113 -16.47 -18.63 5.85
N MET A 114 -17.69 -18.19 6.17
CA MET A 114 -18.08 -17.92 7.55
C MET A 114 -18.31 -19.27 8.25
N SER A 115 -17.28 -19.81 8.90
CA SER A 115 -17.50 -20.82 9.94
C SER A 115 -18.18 -20.14 11.13
N VAL A 116 -19.52 -20.19 11.16
CA VAL A 116 -20.25 -19.89 12.38
C VAL A 116 -20.04 -21.07 13.33
N LEU A 117 -19.28 -20.81 14.40
CA LEU A 117 -19.13 -21.72 15.53
C LEU A 117 -20.51 -21.77 16.21
N THR A 118 -21.26 -22.84 15.99
CA THR A 118 -22.44 -23.15 16.80
C THR A 118 -21.97 -23.47 18.21
N GLY A 119 -21.93 -22.45 19.07
CA GLY A 119 -21.78 -22.60 20.50
C GLY A 119 -23.06 -23.18 21.09
N ASP A 120 -22.94 -24.39 21.64
CA ASP A 120 -23.92 -25.02 22.51
C ASP A 120 -24.11 -24.14 23.76
N VAL A 121 -25.31 -23.58 23.96
CA VAL A 121 -25.72 -22.97 25.23
C VAL A 121 -27.00 -23.67 25.67
N ALA A 122 -26.81 -24.75 26.43
CA ALA A 122 -27.82 -25.32 27.29
C ALA A 122 -28.23 -24.29 28.38
N VAL A 123 -29.42 -23.71 28.24
CA VAL A 123 -30.08 -22.93 29.31
C VAL A 123 -31.38 -23.63 29.72
N LYS A 124 -31.20 -24.44 30.77
CA LYS A 124 -32.07 -24.81 31.90
C LYS A 124 -33.54 -24.38 31.82
N ASP A 125 -34.39 -25.40 31.72
CA ASP A 125 -35.82 -25.43 32.03
C ASP A 125 -36.12 -24.88 33.44
N SER A 126 -37.13 -24.02 33.56
CA SER A 126 -37.85 -23.74 34.79
C SER A 126 -39.20 -23.10 34.45
N THR A 127 -40.20 -23.94 34.17
CA THR A 127 -41.57 -23.48 33.96
C THR A 127 -42.38 -23.58 35.26
N SER A 128 -42.62 -22.38 35.83
CA SER A 128 -43.75 -21.91 36.64
C SER A 128 -44.72 -22.92 37.29
N ALA A 129 -44.81 -22.82 38.62
CA ALA A 129 -45.91 -23.36 39.43
C ALA A 129 -47.18 -22.52 39.28
N THR A 130 -48.37 -23.14 39.22
CA THR A 130 -49.64 -22.54 39.67
C THR A 130 -50.64 -23.66 40.03
N LYS A 131 -51.01 -23.69 41.31
CA LYS A 131 -52.13 -24.43 41.94
C LYS A 131 -53.46 -23.66 41.69
N PRO A 132 -54.69 -24.17 41.93
CA PRO A 132 -55.15 -24.92 43.12
C PRO A 132 -55.52 -26.39 42.88
#